data_AF-A0A6P7GTX9-F1
#
_entry.id   AF-A0A6P7GTX9-F1
#
_cell.length_a   1.000
_cell.length_b   1.000
_cell.length_c   1.000
_cell.angle_alpha   90.00
_cell.angle_beta   90.00
_cell.angle_gamma   90.00
#
_symmetry.space_group_name_H-M   'P 1'
#
loop_
_entity.id
_entity.type
_entity.pdbx_description
1 polymer ?
#
loop_
_entity_poly.entity_id
_entity_poly.type
_entity_poly.pdbx_seq_one_letter_code
_entity_poly.pdbx_strand_id
1 'polypeptide(L)'
;LTMSYKQNFARNRNSWGPISVASPGFYRSPEDDDDDDDELKAIQARQLDPLKEDLADWLNKTLGIDYINKDNFLDELDNGVVLCHLAQIITEGVKKAIDKGLVKG
;
A
#
# COMPACT_ATOMS: atom_id res chain seq x y z
N LEU A 1 -9.26 -27.60 -41.92
CA LEU A 1 -10.07 -26.37 -41.79
C LEU A 1 -10.22 -26.02 -40.32
N THR A 2 -9.80 -24.80 -39.98
CA THR A 2 -10.09 -23.97 -38.78
C THR A 2 -9.88 -24.55 -37.38
N MET A 3 -8.68 -24.27 -36.82
CA MET A 3 -8.48 -24.06 -35.39
C MET A 3 -9.37 -22.89 -34.93
N SER A 4 -10.14 -23.08 -33.86
CA SER A 4 -10.74 -21.97 -33.12
C SER A 4 -10.15 -21.95 -31.72
N TYR A 5 -9.19 -21.06 -31.53
CA TYR A 5 -8.65 -20.68 -30.22
C TYR A 5 -9.78 -20.12 -29.36
N LYS A 6 -10.11 -20.78 -28.24
CA LYS A 6 -10.84 -20.12 -27.15
C LYS A 6 -9.83 -19.60 -26.15
N GLN A 7 -9.46 -18.35 -26.42
CA GLN A 7 -8.82 -17.37 -25.56
C GLN A 7 -8.79 -17.75 -24.07
N ASN A 8 -7.59 -18.07 -23.59
CA ASN A 8 -7.26 -18.01 -22.17
C ASN A 8 -7.47 -16.57 -21.68
N PHE A 9 -8.61 -16.27 -21.08
CA PHE A 9 -8.72 -15.10 -20.21
C PHE A 9 -8.21 -15.50 -18.83
N ALA A 10 -6.89 -15.39 -18.69
CA ALA A 10 -6.24 -15.24 -17.41
C ALA A 10 -6.97 -14.12 -16.63
N ARG A 11 -7.83 -14.48 -15.69
CA ARG A 11 -8.23 -13.57 -14.62
C ARG A 11 -7.07 -13.52 -13.63
N ASN A 12 -6.01 -12.82 -14.04
CA ASN A 12 -5.01 -12.30 -13.14
C ASN A 12 -5.70 -11.28 -12.23
N ARG A 13 -6.27 -11.76 -11.12
CA ARG A 13 -6.72 -10.93 -10.00
C ARG A 13 -5.54 -10.80 -9.06
N ASN A 14 -4.74 -9.79 -9.28
CA ASN A 14 -4.01 -9.14 -8.20
C ASN A 14 -5.01 -8.80 -7.08
N SER A 15 -4.89 -9.57 -6.00
CA SER A 15 -5.83 -9.66 -4.88
C SER A 15 -5.71 -8.49 -3.92
N TRP A 16 -6.05 -7.28 -4.39
CA TRP A 16 -6.20 -6.08 -3.56
C TRP A 16 -7.53 -5.39 -3.88
N GLY A 17 -8.64 -6.12 -3.76
CA GLY A 17 -9.98 -5.55 -3.90
C GLY A 17 -11.03 -6.52 -3.36
N PRO A 18 -12.11 -6.02 -2.73
CA PRO A 18 -13.12 -6.89 -2.12
C PRO A 18 -13.81 -7.73 -3.21
N ILE A 19 -14.01 -9.01 -2.92
CA ILE A 19 -14.88 -9.88 -3.73
C ILE A 19 -16.31 -9.42 -3.47
N SER A 20 -16.86 -8.55 -4.33
CA SER A 20 -18.31 -8.34 -4.38
C SER A 20 -18.95 -9.63 -4.92
N VAL A 21 -19.43 -10.49 -4.03
CA VAL A 21 -20.40 -11.52 -4.39
C VAL A 21 -21.75 -10.82 -4.60
N ALA A 22 -22.10 -10.57 -5.86
CA ALA A 22 -23.44 -10.12 -6.19
C ALA A 22 -24.43 -11.26 -5.89
N SER A 23 -25.17 -11.16 -4.79
CA SER A 23 -26.35 -12.00 -4.55
C SER A 23 -27.52 -11.45 -5.38
N PRO A 24 -28.13 -12.24 -6.28
CA PRO A 24 -29.30 -11.80 -7.01
C PRO A 24 -30.53 -11.97 -6.09
N GLY A 25 -31.08 -10.88 -5.56
CA GLY A 25 -32.34 -11.01 -4.83
C GLY A 25 -32.92 -9.81 -4.07
N PHE A 26 -32.17 -8.72 -3.83
CA PHE A 26 -32.72 -7.59 -3.07
C PHE A 26 -32.58 -6.29 -3.85
N TYR A 27 -33.72 -5.75 -4.31
CA TYR A 27 -33.82 -4.36 -4.71
C TYR A 27 -33.61 -3.51 -3.43
N ARG A 28 -32.37 -3.07 -3.18
CA ARG A 28 -32.06 -2.07 -2.15
C ARG A 28 -32.58 -0.72 -2.67
N SER A 29 -33.49 -0.10 -1.91
CA SER A 29 -34.08 1.20 -2.25
C SER A 29 -33.01 2.29 -2.09
N PRO A 30 -32.82 3.23 -3.04
CA PRO A 30 -31.67 4.14 -3.05
C PRO A 30 -31.67 5.29 -2.02
N GLU A 31 -32.52 5.27 -0.99
CA GLU A 31 -32.79 6.46 -0.17
C GLU A 31 -32.25 6.41 1.28
N ASP A 32 -31.53 5.37 1.69
CA ASP A 32 -30.94 5.23 3.04
C ASP A 32 -29.43 4.82 3.03
N ASP A 33 -28.69 5.04 1.94
CA ASP A 33 -27.36 4.42 1.73
C ASP A 33 -26.13 5.25 2.18
N ASP A 34 -26.28 6.48 2.68
CA ASP A 34 -25.10 7.30 3.04
C ASP A 34 -24.50 6.95 4.43
N ASP A 35 -25.31 6.54 5.41
CA ASP A 35 -24.84 6.28 6.79
C ASP A 35 -24.08 4.93 6.93
N ASP A 36 -24.45 3.90 6.17
CA ASP A 36 -23.80 2.58 6.22
C ASP A 36 -22.37 2.60 5.61
N ASP A 37 -22.13 3.49 4.64
CA ASP A 37 -20.85 3.58 3.93
C ASP A 37 -19.75 4.23 4.78
N ASP A 38 -20.10 5.14 5.68
CA ASP A 38 -19.14 5.85 6.52
C ASP A 38 -18.59 4.97 7.65
N GLU A 39 -19.42 4.10 8.24
CA GLU A 39 -18.94 3.08 9.19
C GLU A 39 -17.99 2.09 8.51
N LEU A 40 -18.32 1.66 7.29
CA LEU A 40 -17.47 0.77 6.51
C LEU A 40 -16.12 1.40 6.17
N LYS A 41 -16.10 2.67 5.75
CA LYS A 41 -14.85 3.42 5.50
C LYS A 41 -14.02 3.56 6.78
N ALA A 42 -14.66 3.82 7.92
CA ALA A 42 -13.95 3.94 9.20
C ALA A 42 -13.33 2.61 9.64
N ILE A 43 -14.03 1.49 9.43
CA ILE A 43 -13.49 0.14 9.70
C ILE A 43 -12.28 -0.14 8.79
N GLN A 44 -12.39 0.17 7.50
CA GLN A 44 -11.28 0.00 6.55
C GLN A 44 -10.08 0.88 6.90
N ALA A 45 -10.29 2.12 7.32
CA ALA A 45 -9.23 3.01 7.76
C ALA A 45 -8.48 2.46 8.98
N ARG A 46 -9.20 1.94 9.98
CA ARG A 46 -8.60 1.32 11.18
C ARG A 46 -7.81 0.05 10.87
N GLN A 47 -8.16 -0.69 9.81
CA GLN A 47 -7.37 -1.84 9.36
C GLN A 47 -6.00 -1.44 8.80
N LEU A 48 -5.78 -0.17 8.46
CA LEU A 48 -4.51 0.34 7.98
C LEU A 48 -3.57 0.78 9.11
N ASP A 49 -4.07 0.95 10.34
CA ASP A 49 -3.27 1.40 11.47
C ASP A 49 -2.08 0.47 11.78
N PRO A 50 -2.21 -0.88 11.76
CA PRO A 50 -1.07 -1.76 11.97
C PRO A 50 0.01 -1.59 10.89
N LEU A 51 -0.41 -1.40 9.63
CA LEU A 51 0.53 -1.16 8.54
C LEU A 51 1.23 0.19 8.68
N LYS A 52 0.51 1.22 9.15
CA LYS A 52 1.05 2.54 9.44
C LYS A 52 2.10 2.47 10.56
N GLU A 53 1.82 1.72 11.62
CA GLU A 53 2.77 1.45 12.71
C GLU A 53 4.03 0.73 12.20
N ASP A 54 3.87 -0.36 11.45
CA ASP A 54 4.99 -1.13 10.89
C ASP A 54 5.91 -0.27 10.01
N LEU A 55 5.34 0.63 9.19
CA LEU A 55 6.10 1.52 8.32
C LEU A 55 6.82 2.63 9.10
N ALA A 56 6.18 3.20 10.12
CA ALA A 56 6.82 4.18 11.01
C ALA A 56 8.03 3.55 11.72
N ASP A 57 7.86 2.35 12.25
CA ASP A 57 8.91 1.54 12.87
C ASP A 57 10.08 1.26 11.92
N TRP A 58 9.76 0.89 10.68
CA TRP A 58 10.77 0.62 9.67
C TRP A 58 11.57 1.87 9.28
N LEU A 59 10.91 3.03 9.12
CA LEU A 59 11.59 4.30 8.84
C LEU A 59 12.52 4.69 9.98
N ASN A 60 12.03 4.63 11.22
CA ASN A 60 12.83 4.90 12.42
C ASN A 60 14.11 4.04 12.44
N LYS A 61 13.96 2.72 12.22
CA LYS A 61 15.10 1.77 12.17
C LYS A 61 16.05 2.07 11.01
N THR A 62 15.53 2.42 9.84
CA THR A 62 16.34 2.63 8.62
C THR A 62 17.12 3.94 8.65
N LEU A 63 16.50 5.00 9.18
CA LEU A 63 17.09 6.33 9.25
C LEU A 63 17.85 6.58 10.57
N GLY A 64 17.71 5.69 11.56
CA GLY A 64 18.32 5.86 12.88
C GLY A 64 17.68 6.97 13.70
N ILE A 65 16.37 7.18 13.52
CA ILE A 65 15.55 8.19 14.22
C ILE A 65 14.47 7.49 15.06
N ASP A 66 13.76 8.24 15.91
CA ASP A 66 12.76 7.69 16.84
C ASP A 66 11.50 8.56 17.03
N TYR A 67 11.29 9.58 16.20
CA TYR A 67 10.19 10.55 16.37
C TYR A 67 8.95 10.24 15.51
N ILE A 68 9.04 9.33 14.53
CA ILE A 68 7.90 8.97 13.68
C ILE A 68 7.05 7.91 14.38
N ASN A 69 5.75 8.13 14.48
CA ASN A 69 4.77 7.21 15.05
C ASN A 69 3.53 7.14 14.14
N LYS A 70 2.56 6.28 14.46
CA LYS A 70 1.36 6.16 13.63
C LYS A 70 0.55 7.44 13.51
N ASP A 71 0.58 8.34 14.49
CA ASP A 71 -0.28 9.51 14.49
C ASP A 71 0.30 10.58 13.56
N ASN A 72 1.62 10.79 13.59
CA ASN A 72 2.33 11.79 12.77
C ASN A 72 2.93 11.25 11.46
N PHE A 73 2.84 9.93 11.18
CA PHE A 73 3.53 9.30 10.04
C PHE A 73 3.24 9.97 8.70
N LEU A 74 1.98 10.30 8.40
CA LEU A 74 1.66 10.94 7.12
C LEU A 74 2.10 12.41 7.10
N ASP A 75 1.97 13.12 8.22
CA ASP A 75 2.35 14.53 8.33
C ASP A 75 3.87 14.72 8.15
N GLU A 76 4.67 13.85 8.76
CA GLU A 76 6.14 13.88 8.64
C GLU A 76 6.62 13.48 7.24
N LEU A 77 5.86 12.64 6.54
CA LEU A 77 6.14 12.26 5.16
C LEU A 77 5.73 13.34 4.16
N ASP A 78 4.68 14.11 4.43
CA ASP A 78 4.13 15.13 3.52
C ASP A 78 5.13 16.27 3.24
N ASN A 79 5.89 16.69 4.26
CA ASN A 79 6.97 17.66 4.10
C ASN A 79 8.11 17.11 3.20
N GLY A 80 8.18 15.80 2.96
CA GLY A 80 9.12 15.16 2.03
C GLY A 80 10.57 15.05 2.51
N VAL A 81 10.94 15.65 3.64
CA VAL A 81 12.29 15.62 4.19
C VAL A 81 12.71 14.18 4.56
N VAL A 82 11.82 13.45 5.23
CA VAL A 82 12.05 12.05 5.60
C VAL A 82 12.28 11.17 4.36
N LEU A 83 11.49 11.39 3.30
CA LEU A 83 11.62 10.68 2.03
C LEU A 83 12.94 10.97 1.32
N CYS A 84 13.37 12.24 1.32
CA CYS A 84 14.67 12.63 0.77
C CYS A 84 15.82 11.97 1.53
N HIS A 85 15.74 11.92 2.85
CA HIS A 85 16.76 11.28 3.69
C HIS A 85 16.85 9.77 3.42
N LEU A 86 15.70 9.11 3.29
CA LEU A 86 15.63 7.70 2.91
C LEU A 86 16.30 7.45 1.54
N ALA A 87 15.99 8.27 0.54
CA ALA A 87 16.59 8.16 -0.79
C ALA A 87 18.13 8.30 -0.76
N GLN A 88 18.64 9.19 0.09
CA GLN A 88 20.08 9.38 0.30
C GLN A 88 20.72 8.12 0.90
N ILE A 89 20.17 7.57 1.99
CA ILE A 89 20.71 6.36 2.64
C ILE A 89 20.74 5.17 1.68
N ILE A 90 19.66 4.96 0.93
CA ILE A 90 19.59 3.89 -0.07
C ILE A 90 20.68 4.08 -1.15
N THR A 91 20.81 5.29 -1.67
CA THR A 91 21.80 5.61 -2.71
C THR A 91 23.23 5.44 -2.19
N GLU A 92 23.52 5.83 -0.95
CA GLU A 92 24.81 5.59 -0.32
C GLU A 92 25.11 4.11 -0.13
N GLY A 93 24.10 3.33 0.28
CA GLY A 93 24.22 1.87 0.38
C GLY A 93 24.60 1.24 -0.96
N VAL A 94 23.96 1.67 -2.05
CA VAL A 94 24.28 1.22 -3.41
C VAL A 94 25.70 1.62 -3.79
N LYS A 95 26.11 2.89 -3.59
CA LYS A 95 27.48 3.34 -3.88
C LYS A 95 28.52 2.50 -3.13
N LYS A 96 28.32 2.28 -1.82
CA LYS A 96 29.19 1.44 -0.99
C LYS A 96 29.26 0.00 -1.49
N ALA A 97 28.17 -0.54 -2.04
CA ALA A 97 28.14 -1.89 -2.60
C ALA A 97 28.88 -1.97 -3.94
N ILE A 98 28.76 -0.94 -4.79
CA ILE A 98 29.52 -0.80 -6.05
C ILE A 98 31.02 -0.69 -5.76
N ASP A 99 31.42 0.15 -4.79
CA ASP A 99 32.83 0.32 -4.41
C ASP A 99 33.46 -0.99 -3.89
N LYS A 100 32.65 -1.85 -3.26
CA LYS A 100 33.07 -3.19 -2.81
C LYS A 100 33.07 -4.24 -3.92
N GLY A 101 32.70 -3.87 -5.15
CA GLY A 101 32.61 -4.77 -6.31
C GLY A 101 31.47 -5.80 -6.22
N LEU A 102 30.49 -5.60 -5.33
CA LEU A 102 29.39 -6.53 -5.11
C LEU A 102 28.25 -6.40 -6.14
N VAL A 103 28.23 -5.30 -6.89
CA VAL A 103 27.22 -5.00 -7.92
C VAL A 103 27.90 -4.30 -9.09
N LYS A 104 27.55 -4.70 -10.33
CA LYS A 104 27.99 -4.03 -11.55
C LYS A 104 27.04 -2.85 -11.79
N GLY A 105 27.60 -1.64 -11.83
CA GLY A 105 26.87 -0.41 -12.17
C GLY A 105 26.40 -0.39 -13.61
#